data_AF-A0A432RAC2-F1
#
_entry.id   AF-A0A432RAC2-F1
#
_cell.length_a   1.000
_cell.length_b   1.000
_cell.length_c   1.000
_cell.angle_alpha   90.00
_cell.angle_beta   90.00
_cell.angle_gamma   90.00
#
_symmetry.space_group_name_H-M   'P 1'
#
loop_
_entity.id
_entity.type
_entity.pdbx_description
1 polymer ?
#
loop_
_entity_poly.entity_id
_entity_poly.type
_entity_poly.pdbx_seq_one_letter_code
_entity_poly.pdbx_strand_id
1 'polypeptide(L)'
;MGSIPPPLVKRPRLIRYGGSDPGIRGGRGYSIGELREAGLSYDEAKALGIPVDKRRKTVWQWNVQRLREYLRAIGFRAGEQ
;
A
#
# COMPACT_ATOMS: atom_id res chain seq x y z
N MET A 1 1.95 2.24 19.88
CA MET A 1 1.17 1.89 18.67
C MET A 1 2.13 1.84 17.48
N GLY A 2 2.19 0.73 16.75
CA GLY A 2 3.02 0.63 15.54
C GLY A 2 2.54 1.63 14.48
N SER A 3 3.47 2.39 13.91
CA SER A 3 3.16 3.28 12.80
C SER A 3 2.70 2.47 11.58
N ILE A 4 1.62 2.89 10.92
CA ILE A 4 1.16 2.26 9.68
C ILE A 4 2.30 2.35 8.65
N PRO A 5 2.75 1.23 8.05
CA PRO A 5 3.83 1.26 7.09
C PRO A 5 3.43 2.12 5.89
N PRO A 6 4.28 3.05 5.42
CA PRO A 6 3.99 3.78 4.21
C PRO A 6 4.14 2.85 2.99
N PRO A 7 3.26 2.97 1.98
CA PRO A 7 3.40 2.25 0.73
C PRO A 7 4.62 2.77 -0.03
N LEU A 8 5.35 1.88 -0.68
CA LEU A 8 6.48 2.21 -1.55
C LEU A 8 6.02 2.22 -3.00
N VAL A 9 6.40 3.25 -3.74
CA VAL A 9 6.03 3.48 -5.14
C VAL A 9 7.26 3.84 -5.94
N LYS A 10 7.36 3.37 -7.18
CA LYS A 10 8.40 3.82 -8.11
C LYS A 10 8.26 5.31 -8.38
N ARG A 11 9.38 6.02 -8.39
CA ARG A 11 9.42 7.40 -8.88
C ARG A 11 9.15 7.39 -10.40
N PRO A 12 8.43 8.39 -10.94
CA PRO A 12 8.27 8.51 -12.39
C PRO A 12 9.65 8.60 -13.06
N ARG A 13 9.85 7.82 -14.13
CA ARG A 13 11.03 7.97 -14.99
C ARG A 13 10.88 9.27 -15.77
N LEU A 14 11.81 10.21 -15.56
CA LEU A 14 11.88 11.44 -16.34
C LEU A 14 12.87 11.28 -17.49
N ILE A 15 12.47 11.72 -18.68
CA ILE A 15 13.28 11.64 -19.92
C ILE A 15 14.67 12.29 -19.71
N ARG A 16 14.71 13.39 -18.95
CA ARG A 16 15.95 14.15 -18.64
C ARG A 16 17.02 13.36 -17.88
N TYR A 17 16.69 12.23 -17.27
CA TYR A 17 17.64 11.40 -16.52
C TYR A 17 18.26 10.27 -17.36
N GLY A 18 18.12 10.31 -18.69
CA GLY A 18 18.89 9.43 -19.59
C GLY A 18 18.71 7.93 -19.34
N GLY A 19 17.55 7.52 -18.80
CA GLY A 19 17.24 6.11 -18.53
C GLY A 19 17.63 5.58 -17.14
N SER A 20 18.21 6.41 -16.26
CA SER A 20 18.49 6.00 -14.88
C SER A 20 17.20 5.66 -14.11
N ASP A 21 17.22 4.57 -13.32
CA ASP A 21 16.08 4.23 -12.47
C ASP A 21 16.01 5.23 -11.30
N PRO A 22 14.92 6.00 -11.17
CA PRO A 22 14.84 7.05 -10.16
C PRO A 22 14.64 6.48 -8.75
N GLY A 23 14.49 5.17 -8.58
CA GLY A 23 14.28 4.50 -7.31
C GLY A 23 12.84 4.56 -6.81
N ILE A 24 12.67 4.24 -5.52
CA ILE A 24 11.37 4.20 -4.85
C ILE A 24 11.15 5.41 -3.94
N ARG A 25 9.90 5.71 -3.62
CA ARG A 25 9.50 6.74 -2.65
C ARG A 25 8.29 6.29 -1.84
N GLY A 26 8.08 6.94 -0.69
CA GLY A 26 6.81 6.85 0.02
C GLY A 26 5.66 7.37 -0.83
N GLY A 27 4.62 6.55 -0.98
CA GLY A 27 3.36 6.93 -1.58
C GLY A 27 2.46 7.64 -0.56
N ARG A 28 1.47 8.39 -1.07
CA ARG A 28 0.45 9.04 -0.22
C ARG A 28 -0.43 8.05 0.55
N GLY A 29 -0.68 6.88 -0.04
CA GLY A 29 -1.59 5.86 0.46
C GLY A 29 -1.56 4.61 -0.42
N TYR A 30 -2.11 3.52 0.09
CA TYR A 30 -2.24 2.23 -0.56
C TYR A 30 -3.32 2.28 -1.64
N SER A 31 -3.13 1.54 -2.73
CA SER A 31 -4.15 1.44 -3.77
C SER A 31 -5.30 0.52 -3.34
N ILE A 32 -6.46 0.68 -3.98
CA ILE A 32 -7.62 -0.19 -3.73
C ILE A 32 -7.28 -1.65 -4.05
N GLY A 33 -6.47 -1.89 -5.11
CA GLY A 33 -6.03 -3.24 -5.47
C GLY A 33 -5.11 -3.85 -4.42
N GLU A 34 -4.18 -3.07 -3.85
CA GLU A 34 -3.29 -3.54 -2.78
C GLU A 34 -4.06 -3.93 -1.52
N LEU A 35 -5.09 -3.16 -1.15
CA LEU A 35 -5.97 -3.49 -0.02
C LEU A 35 -6.73 -4.79 -0.26
N ARG A 36 -7.35 -4.94 -1.44
CA ARG A 36 -8.08 -6.17 -1.79
C ARG A 36 -7.20 -7.41 -1.77
N GLU A 37 -5.98 -7.33 -2.32
CA GLU A 37 -5.01 -8.45 -2.25
C GLU A 37 -4.52 -8.74 -0.82
N ALA A 38 -4.48 -7.72 0.04
CA ALA A 38 -4.17 -7.90 1.46
C ALA A 38 -5.35 -8.46 2.27
N GLY A 39 -6.54 -8.61 1.66
CA GLY A 39 -7.75 -9.07 2.35
C GLY A 39 -8.45 -7.96 3.14
N LEU A 40 -8.26 -6.69 2.74
CA LEU A 40 -8.92 -5.52 3.31
C LEU A 40 -9.92 -4.91 2.33
N SER A 41 -11.09 -4.60 2.85
CA SER A 41 -12.07 -3.72 2.21
C SER A 41 -11.70 -2.26 2.42
N TYR A 42 -12.25 -1.37 1.60
CA TYR A 42 -12.04 0.07 1.73
C TYR A 42 -12.49 0.61 3.10
N ASP A 43 -13.65 0.14 3.59
CA ASP A 43 -14.22 0.55 4.87
C ASP A 43 -13.39 0.05 6.05
N GLU A 44 -12.88 -1.18 6.00
CA GLU A 44 -11.96 -1.74 6.99
C GLU A 44 -10.64 -0.96 7.04
N ALA A 45 -10.06 -0.67 5.87
CA ALA A 45 -8.85 0.14 5.79
C ALA A 45 -9.05 1.54 6.38
N LYS A 46 -10.22 2.15 6.14
CA LYS A 46 -10.59 3.45 6.72
C LYS A 46 -10.76 3.37 8.24
N ALA A 47 -11.40 2.31 8.75
CA ALA A 47 -11.55 2.07 10.18
C ALA A 47 -10.20 1.87 10.89
N LEU A 48 -9.25 1.19 10.23
CA LEU A 48 -7.87 1.00 10.70
C LEU A 48 -6.99 2.24 10.55
N GLY A 49 -7.50 3.32 9.94
CA GLY A 49 -6.73 4.54 9.68
C GLY A 49 -5.67 4.40 8.58
N ILE A 50 -5.75 3.35 7.75
CA ILE A 50 -4.79 3.12 6.66
C ILE A 50 -5.04 4.17 5.56
N PRO A 51 -4.00 4.91 5.14
CA PRO A 51 -4.15 5.91 4.09
C PRO A 51 -4.40 5.22 2.74
N VAL A 52 -5.51 5.57 2.08
CA VAL A 52 -5.92 4.99 0.79
C VAL A 52 -5.82 6.01 -0.34
N ASP A 53 -5.16 5.64 -1.42
CA ASP A 53 -5.09 6.39 -2.67
C ASP A 53 -6.01 5.75 -3.72
N LYS A 54 -7.27 6.19 -3.75
CA LYS A 54 -8.30 5.70 -4.68
C LYS A 54 -7.97 5.90 -6.16
N ARG A 55 -7.07 6.84 -6.49
CA ARG A 55 -6.75 7.20 -7.87
C ARG A 55 -5.68 6.30 -8.47
N ARG A 56 -4.92 5.58 -7.62
CA ARG A 56 -3.86 4.67 -8.08
C ARG A 56 -4.46 3.32 -8.46
N LYS A 57 -4.19 2.90 -9.71
CA LYS A 57 -4.56 1.57 -10.22
C LYS A 57 -3.42 0.54 -10.11
N THR A 58 -2.18 1.00 -9.96
CA THR A 58 -1.01 0.12 -9.82
C THR A 58 -1.04 -0.62 -8.49
N VAL A 59 -0.69 -1.90 -8.55
CA VAL A 59 -0.59 -2.79 -7.40
C VAL A 59 0.84 -3.29 -7.31
N TRP A 60 1.47 -3.09 -6.16
CA TRP A 60 2.82 -3.58 -5.91
C TRP A 60 2.82 -4.68 -4.86
N GLN A 61 3.37 -5.84 -5.19
CA GLN A 61 3.39 -7.00 -4.31
C GLN A 61 4.13 -6.77 -2.98
N TRP A 62 5.17 -5.93 -2.97
CA TRP A 62 5.84 -5.55 -1.71
C TRP A 62 4.93 -4.73 -0.77
N ASN A 63 3.99 -3.96 -1.31
CA ASN A 63 3.03 -3.21 -0.51
C ASN A 63 1.96 -4.13 0.08
N VAL A 64 1.52 -5.12 -0.71
CA VAL A 64 0.61 -6.17 -0.25
C VAL A 64 1.23 -6.96 0.90
N GLN A 65 2.49 -7.37 0.77
CA GLN A 65 3.22 -8.04 1.87
C GLN A 65 3.32 -7.16 3.12
N ARG A 66 3.71 -5.89 2.97
CA ARG A 66 3.76 -4.93 4.09
C ARG A 66 2.42 -4.79 4.81
N LEU A 67 1.31 -4.73 4.06
CA LEU A 67 -0.03 -4.70 4.64
C LEU A 67 -0.34 -6.00 5.39
N ARG A 68 -0.06 -7.16 4.80
CA ARG A 68 -0.29 -8.46 5.44
C ARG A 68 0.51 -8.61 6.74
N GLU A 69 1.77 -8.19 6.75
CA GLU A 69 2.61 -8.19 7.94
C GLU A 69 2.06 -7.25 9.02
N TYR A 70 1.64 -6.04 8.64
CA TYR A 70 1.01 -5.10 9.55
C TYR A 70 -0.29 -5.67 10.15
N LEU A 71 -1.16 -6.26 9.33
CA LEU A 71 -2.40 -6.89 9.77
C LEU A 71 -2.16 -8.04 10.74
N ARG A 72 -1.17 -8.88 10.45
CA ARG A 72 -0.75 -9.95 11.35
C ARG A 72 -0.24 -9.40 12.68
N ALA A 73 0.55 -8.32 12.66
CA ALA A 73 1.09 -7.69 13.86
C ALA A 73 0.01 -7.10 14.78
N ILE A 74 -1.07 -6.56 14.21
CA ILE A 74 -2.21 -6.05 14.99
C ILE A 74 -3.26 -7.14 15.32
N GLY A 75 -3.02 -8.39 14.92
CA GLY A 75 -3.95 -9.50 15.15
C GLY A 75 -5.26 -9.36 14.39
N PHE A 76 -5.27 -8.59 13.30
CA PHE A 76 -6.47 -8.41 12.47
C PHE A 76 -6.80 -9.74 11.80
N ARG A 77 -7.85 -10.38 12.29
CA ARG A 77 -8.49 -11.49 11.60
C ARG A 77 -9.41 -10.86 10.57
N ALA A 78 -9.00 -10.87 9.31
CA ALA A 78 -9.90 -10.51 8.21
C ALA A 78 -11.13 -11.41 8.33
N GLY A 79 -12.23 -10.79 8.74
CA GLY A 79 -13.45 -11.48 9.14
C GLY A 79 -14.19 -11.95 7.90
N GLU A 80 -14.32 -13.27 7.81
CA GLU A 80 -15.43 -14.01 7.23
C GLU A 80 -16.51 -13.14 6.59
N GLN A 81 -16.52 -13.08 5.26
CA GLN A 81 -17.69 -12.73 4.47
C GLN A 81 -18.04 -13.91 3.57
#